data_AF-A0A9K3PZY7-F1
#
_entry.id   AF-A0A9K3PZY7-F1
#
_cell.length_a   1.000
_cell.length_b   1.000
_cell.length_c   1.000
_cell.angle_alpha   90.00
_cell.angle_beta   90.00
_cell.angle_gamma   90.00
#
_symmetry.space_group_name_H-M   'P 1'
#
loop_
_entity.id
_entity.type
_entity.pdbx_description
1 polymer ?
#
loop_
_entity_poly.entity_id
_entity_poly.type
_entity_poly.pdbx_seq_one_letter_code
_entity_poly.pdbx_strand_id
1 'polypeptide(L)'
;MQSSRFSFLLLVHKELRLFLKGDGKDQPGEITEYAGVTIDWIRGRKAVMTVYDDSGKPQGEPIQLYELQTREQMHQLMIDKGFHKKSQKESIQELQVEQREKQLKQLGDGTSLYGRQMGLYFVVLLVIGSIGVFFISGKRKKTRSSIAHSALVTRV
;
A
#
# COMPACT_ATOMS: atom_id res chain seq x y z
N MET A 1 38.61 -46.22 12.00
CA MET A 1 38.43 -44.77 12.24
C MET A 1 37.26 -44.30 11.41
N GLN A 2 36.09 -44.06 12.03
CA GLN A 2 34.89 -43.59 11.33
C GLN A 2 34.94 -42.07 11.19
N SER A 3 34.94 -41.59 9.96
CA SER A 3 34.77 -40.18 9.62
C SER A 3 33.33 -39.96 9.19
N SER A 4 32.51 -39.37 10.07
CA SER A 4 31.16 -38.92 9.74
C SER A 4 31.19 -37.40 9.52
N ARG A 5 31.16 -36.99 8.24
CA ARG A 5 30.94 -35.58 7.86
C ARG A 5 29.45 -35.31 7.82
N PHE A 6 28.90 -34.71 8.88
CA PHE A 6 27.55 -34.17 8.88
C PHE A 6 27.56 -32.76 8.27
N SER A 7 27.35 -32.68 6.95
CA SER A 7 26.92 -31.44 6.30
C SER A 7 25.40 -31.36 6.34
N PHE A 8 24.84 -30.92 7.47
CA PHE A 8 23.39 -30.68 7.64
C PHE A 8 23.15 -29.28 8.18
N LEU A 9 23.24 -28.23 7.36
CA LEU A 9 22.80 -26.89 7.80
C LEU A 9 22.05 -26.04 6.75
N LEU A 10 21.88 -26.49 5.50
CA LEU A 10 21.10 -25.76 4.50
C LEU A 10 20.00 -26.57 3.79
N LEU A 11 19.99 -27.90 3.94
CA LEU A 11 18.93 -28.77 3.40
C LEU A 11 17.72 -28.90 4.34
N VAL A 12 17.87 -28.61 5.64
CA VAL A 12 16.90 -28.98 6.68
C VAL A 12 15.57 -28.23 6.58
N HIS A 13 15.54 -27.07 5.91
CA HIS A 13 14.34 -26.22 5.87
C HIS A 13 13.95 -25.80 4.46
N LYS A 14 14.20 -26.65 3.46
CA LYS A 14 13.64 -26.43 2.11
C LYS A 14 12.12 -26.30 2.18
N GLU A 15 11.47 -27.21 2.90
CA GLU A 15 10.02 -27.22 3.09
C GLU A 15 9.52 -25.94 3.76
N LEU A 16 10.16 -25.50 4.85
CA LEU A 16 9.83 -24.23 5.52
C LEU A 16 10.03 -23.02 4.59
N ARG A 17 11.09 -23.02 3.78
CA ARG A 17 11.31 -21.96 2.79
C ARG A 17 10.20 -21.93 1.74
N LEU A 18 9.81 -23.09 1.23
CA LEU A 18 8.72 -23.21 0.26
C LEU A 18 7.39 -22.76 0.88
N PHE A 19 7.11 -23.17 2.11
CA PHE A 19 5.91 -22.76 2.83
C PHE A 19 5.84 -21.25 3.06
N LEU A 20 6.94 -20.62 3.52
CA LEU A 20 6.95 -19.19 3.85
C LEU A 20 7.15 -18.27 2.63
N LYS A 21 8.01 -18.66 1.70
CA LYS A 21 8.49 -17.81 0.60
C LYS A 21 8.12 -18.35 -0.79
N GLY A 22 7.83 -19.64 -0.93
CA GLY A 22 7.62 -20.30 -2.20
C GLY A 22 8.93 -20.62 -2.93
N ASP A 23 8.81 -21.04 -4.19
CA ASP A 23 9.96 -21.49 -5.00
C ASP A 23 10.65 -20.36 -5.79
N GLY A 24 10.26 -19.09 -5.58
CA GLY A 24 10.88 -17.97 -6.26
C GLY A 24 9.97 -16.76 -6.39
N LYS A 25 10.13 -16.02 -7.49
CA LYS A 25 9.30 -14.83 -7.78
C LYS A 25 7.90 -15.20 -8.29
N ASP A 26 7.75 -16.38 -8.87
CA ASP A 26 6.55 -16.74 -9.63
C ASP A 26 5.52 -17.53 -8.80
N GLN A 27 5.93 -18.08 -7.65
CA GLN A 27 5.05 -18.81 -6.74
C GLN A 27 5.23 -18.26 -5.32
N PRO A 28 4.21 -17.56 -4.77
CA PRO A 28 4.25 -17.13 -3.38
C PRO A 28 4.23 -18.35 -2.45
N GLY A 29 4.68 -18.15 -1.21
CA GLY A 29 4.63 -19.20 -0.19
C GLY A 29 3.18 -19.58 0.16
N GLU A 30 2.97 -20.85 0.47
CA GLU A 30 1.67 -21.43 0.86
C GLU A 30 1.06 -20.76 2.11
N ILE A 31 1.87 -20.14 2.95
CA ILE A 31 1.41 -19.33 4.09
C ILE A 31 0.46 -18.20 3.68
N THR A 32 0.59 -17.68 2.45
CA THR A 32 -0.27 -16.61 1.93
C THR A 32 -1.71 -17.06 1.68
N GLU A 33 -1.94 -18.38 1.63
CA GLU A 33 -3.27 -18.98 1.55
C GLU A 33 -4.07 -18.83 2.83
N TYR A 34 -3.44 -18.52 3.97
CA TYR A 34 -4.12 -18.40 5.26
C TYR A 34 -4.52 -16.96 5.56
N ALA A 35 -5.75 -16.79 6.08
CA ALA A 35 -6.27 -15.49 6.47
C ALA A 35 -5.70 -15.02 7.82
N GLY A 36 -5.54 -13.71 7.98
CA GLY A 36 -5.09 -13.11 9.24
C GLY A 36 -3.61 -13.35 9.58
N VAL A 37 -2.80 -13.81 8.62
CA VAL A 37 -1.37 -14.07 8.82
C VAL A 37 -0.54 -12.94 8.25
N THR A 38 0.38 -12.41 9.06
CA THR A 38 1.38 -11.41 8.64
C THR A 38 2.78 -11.99 8.83
N ILE A 39 3.70 -11.65 7.93
CA ILE A 39 5.06 -12.20 7.93
C ILE A 39 6.07 -11.05 8.00
N ASP A 40 6.86 -11.06 9.07
CA ASP A 40 7.97 -10.12 9.26
C ASP A 40 9.31 -10.79 8.96
N TRP A 41 10.02 -10.28 7.96
CA TRP A 41 11.30 -10.83 7.51
C TRP A 41 12.48 -10.23 8.28
N ILE A 42 12.89 -10.89 9.36
CA ILE A 42 14.04 -10.47 10.19
C ILE A 42 15.29 -11.28 9.82
N ARG A 43 16.33 -10.62 9.32
CA ARG A 43 17.59 -11.28 8.90
C ARG A 43 18.30 -11.93 10.08
N GLY A 44 18.81 -13.15 9.88
CA GLY A 44 19.61 -13.89 10.87
C GLY A 44 18.81 -14.46 12.04
N ARG A 45 17.47 -14.36 12.03
CA ARG A 45 16.60 -14.95 13.04
C ARG A 45 15.96 -16.24 12.52
N LYS A 46 15.67 -17.16 13.45
CA LYS A 46 14.88 -18.36 13.16
C LYS A 46 13.42 -17.99 12.97
N ALA A 47 12.69 -18.75 12.16
CA ALA A 47 11.26 -18.56 11.97
C ALA A 47 10.50 -18.96 13.25
N VAL A 48 9.73 -18.01 13.78
CA VAL A 48 8.90 -18.18 14.97
C VAL A 48 7.51 -17.67 14.66
N MET A 49 6.49 -18.45 15.02
CA MET A 49 5.10 -18.05 14.94
C MET A 49 4.63 -17.56 16.29
N THR A 50 3.96 -16.41 16.30
CA THR A 50 3.31 -15.84 17.49
C THR A 50 1.87 -15.56 17.13
N VAL A 51 0.95 -16.13 17.90
CA VAL A 51 -0.49 -15.87 17.77
C VAL A 51 -0.81 -14.67 18.63
N TYR A 52 -1.56 -13.72 18.11
CA TYR A 52 -2.02 -12.54 18.84
C TYR A 52 -3.54 -12.61 19.02
N ASP A 53 -4.02 -12.16 20.17
CA ASP A 53 -5.44 -11.99 20.43
C ASP A 53 -5.98 -10.69 19.78
N ASP A 54 -7.29 -10.47 19.87
CA ASP A 54 -7.95 -9.26 19.35
C ASP A 54 -7.46 -7.97 20.05
N SER A 55 -6.82 -8.10 21.22
CA SER A 55 -6.21 -6.99 21.95
C SER A 55 -4.77 -6.71 21.50
N GLY A 56 -4.25 -7.47 20.53
CA GLY A 56 -2.88 -7.39 20.03
C GLY A 56 -1.84 -7.94 20.99
N LYS A 57 -2.24 -8.70 22.02
CA LYS A 57 -1.31 -9.33 22.96
C LYS A 57 -0.96 -10.74 22.49
N PRO A 58 0.30 -11.20 22.66
CA PRO A 58 0.69 -12.55 22.28
C PRO A 58 -0.05 -13.56 23.15
N GLN A 59 -0.73 -14.51 22.50
CA GLN A 59 -1.46 -15.59 23.13
C GLN A 59 -0.67 -16.90 23.00
N GLY A 60 -0.27 -17.45 24.15
CA GLY A 60 0.48 -18.71 24.23
C GLY A 60 1.98 -18.54 23.98
N GLU A 61 2.67 -19.68 23.90
CA GLU A 61 4.12 -19.72 23.70
C GLU A 61 4.48 -19.53 22.22
N PRO A 62 5.59 -18.83 21.91
CA PRO A 62 6.09 -18.73 20.55
C PRO A 62 6.48 -20.10 19.99
N ILE A 63 5.97 -20.43 18.80
CA ILE A 63 6.18 -21.75 18.20
C ILE A 63 7.31 -21.67 17.19
N GLN A 64 8.28 -22.55 17.34
CA GLN A 64 9.47 -22.62 16.52
C GLN A 64 9.19 -23.41 15.24
N LEU A 65 8.88 -22.71 14.14
CA LEU A 65 8.48 -23.35 12.87
C LEU A 65 9.57 -24.23 12.25
N TYR A 66 10.83 -24.03 12.65
CA TYR A 66 11.94 -24.87 12.20
C TYR A 66 11.95 -26.27 12.84
N GLU A 67 11.17 -26.51 13.89
CA GLU A 67 11.04 -27.86 14.47
C GLU A 67 10.13 -28.75 13.61
N LEU A 68 9.36 -28.14 12.70
CA LEU A 68 8.48 -28.80 11.75
C LEU A 68 9.27 -29.17 10.51
N GLN A 69 9.31 -30.46 10.19
CA GLN A 69 10.14 -31.01 9.12
C GLN A 69 9.45 -30.94 7.76
N THR A 70 8.12 -31.06 7.73
CA THR A 70 7.35 -31.17 6.48
C THR A 70 6.31 -30.05 6.32
N ARG A 71 5.90 -29.78 5.08
CA ARG A 71 4.84 -28.81 4.78
C ARG A 71 3.50 -29.20 5.38
N GLU A 72 3.19 -30.48 5.39
CA GLU A 72 1.96 -31.01 5.98
C GLU A 72 1.90 -30.71 7.49
N GLN A 73 3.02 -30.82 8.20
CA GLN A 73 3.09 -30.46 9.62
C GLN A 73 2.84 -28.96 9.85
N MET A 74 3.35 -28.10 8.97
CA MET A 74 3.08 -26.66 9.02
C MET A 74 1.61 -26.35 8.73
N HIS A 75 1.02 -26.97 7.71
CA HIS A 75 -0.41 -26.84 7.42
C HIS A 75 -1.29 -27.32 8.57
N GLN A 76 -0.96 -28.47 9.16
CA GLN A 76 -1.68 -29.02 10.29
C GLN A 76 -1.60 -28.07 11.49
N LEU A 77 -0.41 -27.52 11.78
CA LEU A 77 -0.25 -26.53 12.83
C LEU A 77 -1.14 -25.30 12.60
N MET A 78 -1.23 -24.79 11.37
CA MET A 78 -2.11 -23.65 11.07
C MET A 78 -3.57 -23.98 11.37
N ILE A 79 -4.03 -25.16 10.97
CA ILE A 79 -5.39 -25.64 11.23
C ILE A 79 -5.63 -25.81 12.74
N ASP A 80 -4.69 -26.43 13.45
CA ASP A 80 -4.78 -26.67 14.90
C ASP A 80 -4.82 -25.36 15.70
N LYS A 81 -4.23 -24.28 15.16
CA LYS A 81 -4.30 -22.93 15.73
C LYS A 81 -5.53 -22.14 15.32
N GLY A 82 -6.42 -22.72 14.53
CA GLY A 82 -7.68 -22.11 14.11
C GLY A 82 -7.55 -21.18 12.90
N PHE A 83 -6.41 -21.16 12.21
CA PHE A 83 -6.29 -20.44 10.95
C PHE A 83 -7.03 -21.20 9.85
N HIS A 84 -7.81 -20.46 9.06
CA HIS A 84 -8.50 -20.99 7.90
C HIS A 84 -7.83 -20.53 6.61
N LYS A 85 -7.92 -21.36 5.57
CA LYS A 85 -7.52 -20.98 4.22
C LYS A 85 -8.52 -19.96 3.66
N LYS A 86 -8.01 -18.94 2.98
CA LYS A 86 -8.78 -17.94 2.25
C LYS A 86 -9.62 -18.62 1.19
N SER A 87 -10.85 -18.14 1.03
CA SER A 87 -11.67 -18.52 -0.11
C SER A 87 -11.06 -17.96 -1.41
N GLN A 88 -11.39 -18.59 -2.54
CA GLN A 88 -10.94 -18.11 -3.86
C GLN A 88 -11.38 -16.66 -4.14
N LYS A 89 -12.46 -16.21 -3.52
CA LYS A 89 -12.97 -14.84 -3.68
C LYS A 89 -12.14 -13.82 -2.90
N GLU A 90 -11.68 -14.17 -1.70
CA GLU A 90 -10.87 -13.28 -0.86
C GLU A 90 -9.46 -13.09 -1.42
N SER A 91 -8.86 -14.16 -1.95
CA SER A 91 -7.54 -14.07 -2.58
C SER A 91 -7.52 -13.10 -3.77
N ILE A 92 -8.58 -13.09 -4.58
CA ILE A 92 -8.73 -12.17 -5.71
C ILE A 92 -8.83 -10.71 -5.24
N GLN A 93 -9.55 -10.45 -4.15
CA GLN A 93 -9.71 -9.08 -3.63
C GLN A 93 -8.39 -8.52 -3.10
N GLU A 94 -7.63 -9.29 -2.33
CA GLU A 94 -6.32 -8.86 -1.82
C GLU A 94 -5.35 -8.55 -2.97
N LEU A 95 -5.31 -9.40 -4.00
CA LEU A 95 -4.48 -9.17 -5.18
C LEU A 95 -4.84 -7.87 -5.90
N GLN A 96 -6.14 -7.52 -5.99
CA GLN A 96 -6.59 -6.27 -6.59
C GLN A 96 -6.18 -5.04 -5.76
N VAL A 97 -6.26 -5.13 -4.43
CA VAL A 97 -5.85 -4.05 -3.53
C VAL A 97 -4.34 -3.82 -3.64
N GLU A 98 -3.55 -4.88 -3.61
CA GLU A 98 -2.09 -4.79 -3.72
C GLU A 98 -1.64 -4.22 -5.08
N GLN A 99 -2.31 -4.62 -6.17
CA GLN A 99 -2.07 -4.04 -7.49
C GLN A 99 -2.37 -2.53 -7.55
N ARG A 100 -3.50 -2.10 -6.97
CA ARG A 100 -3.84 -0.66 -6.90
C ARG A 100 -2.84 0.11 -6.08
N GLU A 101 -2.39 -0.43 -4.95
CA GLU A 101 -1.41 0.25 -4.09
C GLU A 101 -0.06 0.39 -4.79
N LYS A 102 0.38 -0.63 -5.54
CA LYS A 102 1.61 -0.56 -6.35
C LYS A 102 1.50 0.49 -7.47
N GLN A 103 0.34 0.58 -8.14
CA GLN A 103 0.11 1.62 -9.15
C GLN A 103 0.11 3.03 -8.54
N LEU A 104 -0.51 3.21 -7.37
CA LEU A 104 -0.49 4.48 -6.65
C LEU A 104 0.92 4.89 -6.20
N LYS A 105 1.73 3.95 -5.70
CA LYS A 105 3.13 4.22 -5.32
C LYS A 105 3.98 4.64 -6.53
N GLN A 106 3.80 3.98 -7.69
CA GLN A 106 4.49 4.37 -8.92
C GLN A 106 4.11 5.77 -9.41
N LEU A 107 2.86 6.20 -9.20
CA LEU A 107 2.42 7.55 -9.55
C LEU A 107 2.88 8.61 -8.52
N GLY A 108 3.02 8.23 -7.25
CA GLY A 108 3.46 9.12 -6.17
C GLY A 108 4.93 9.55 -6.28
N ASP A 109 5.82 8.61 -6.59
CA ASP A 109 7.27 8.89 -6.64
C ASP A 109 7.70 9.80 -7.82
N GLY A 110 6.84 9.96 -8.84
CA GLY A 110 7.11 10.81 -10.01
C GLY A 110 6.94 12.32 -9.80
N THR A 111 6.39 12.78 -8.67
CA THR A 111 6.04 14.21 -8.47
C THR A 111 7.08 15.06 -7.73
N SER A 112 8.16 14.47 -7.22
CA SER A 112 9.15 15.21 -6.41
C SER A 112 10.10 16.12 -7.21
N LEU A 113 10.18 15.99 -8.55
CA LEU A 113 11.05 16.81 -9.40
C LEU A 113 10.35 18.01 -10.08
N TYR A 114 9.03 17.95 -10.31
CA TYR A 114 8.29 19.06 -10.92
C TYR A 114 7.85 20.15 -9.94
N GLY A 115 7.80 19.84 -8.63
CA GLY A 115 7.41 20.81 -7.59
C GLY A 115 8.44 21.91 -7.31
N ARG A 116 9.74 21.68 -7.62
CA ARG A 116 10.80 22.63 -7.27
C ARG A 116 11.05 23.69 -8.35
N GLN A 117 10.77 23.39 -9.62
CA GLN A 117 11.01 24.33 -10.72
C GLN A 117 9.80 25.21 -11.04
N MET A 118 8.57 24.70 -10.88
CA MET A 118 7.34 25.46 -11.18
C MET A 118 6.99 26.52 -10.12
N GLY A 119 7.46 26.37 -8.87
CA GLY A 119 7.24 27.35 -7.81
C GLY A 119 7.91 28.71 -8.07
N LEU A 120 9.08 28.71 -8.73
CA LEU A 120 9.79 29.95 -9.08
C LEU A 120 9.07 30.75 -10.16
N TYR A 121 8.52 30.09 -11.18
CA TYR A 121 7.78 30.78 -12.25
C TYR A 121 6.46 31.39 -11.76
N PHE A 122 5.80 30.75 -10.79
CA PHE A 122 4.57 31.29 -10.20
C PHE A 122 4.82 32.57 -9.37
N VAL A 123 5.94 32.64 -8.64
CA VAL A 123 6.32 33.86 -7.89
C VAL A 123 6.69 35.00 -8.84
N VAL A 124 7.42 34.72 -9.92
CA VAL A 124 7.78 35.74 -10.93
C VAL A 124 6.55 36.29 -11.66
N LEU A 125 5.58 35.44 -12.02
CA LEU A 125 4.32 35.88 -12.65
C LEU A 125 3.45 36.74 -11.73
N LEU A 126 3.41 36.48 -10.42
CA LEU A 126 2.67 37.29 -9.45
C LEU A 126 3.29 38.69 -9.24
N VAL A 127 4.62 38.80 -9.30
CA VAL A 127 5.32 40.09 -9.17
C VAL A 127 5.15 40.95 -10.44
N ILE A 128 5.17 40.35 -11.62
CA ILE A 128 4.95 41.10 -12.88
C ILE A 128 3.47 41.51 -13.02
N GLY A 129 2.53 40.64 -12.64
CA GLY A 129 1.10 40.93 -12.68
C GLY A 129 0.66 42.05 -11.73
N SER A 130 1.30 42.20 -10.57
CA SER A 130 0.97 43.25 -9.60
C SER A 130 1.45 44.64 -10.02
N ILE A 131 2.50 44.75 -10.85
CA ILE A 131 2.96 46.04 -11.40
C ILE A 131 2.07 46.48 -12.58
N GLY A 132 1.53 45.55 -13.37
CA GLY A 132 0.70 45.85 -14.55
C GLY A 132 -0.71 46.40 -14.22
N VAL A 133 -1.30 46.02 -13.10
CA VAL A 133 -2.68 46.43 -12.74
C VAL A 133 -2.77 47.87 -12.25
N PHE A 134 -1.65 48.49 -11.83
CA PHE A 134 -1.66 49.86 -11.31
C PHE A 134 -1.77 50.94 -12.41
N PHE A 135 -1.61 50.60 -13.69
CA PHE A 135 -1.63 51.59 -14.79
C PHE A 135 -2.94 51.66 -15.59
N ILE A 136 -3.93 50.80 -15.32
CA ILE A 136 -5.20 50.73 -16.09
C ILE A 136 -6.41 51.11 -15.20
N SER A 137 -6.26 52.12 -14.33
CA SER A 137 -7.42 52.71 -13.61
C SER A 137 -7.43 54.23 -13.69
N GLY A 138 -7.25 54.76 -14.91
CA GLY A 138 -7.27 56.19 -15.18
C GLY A 138 -8.08 56.52 -16.44
N LYS A 139 -9.31 56.99 -16.24
CA LYS A 139 -10.22 57.68 -17.18
C LYS A 139 -11.22 56.81 -17.98
N ARG A 140 -12.52 57.02 -17.68
CA ARG A 140 -13.57 57.62 -18.57
C ARG A 140 -14.92 57.55 -17.84
N LYS A 141 -15.38 58.65 -17.23
CA LYS A 141 -16.34 59.67 -17.74
C LYS A 141 -17.73 59.15 -18.15
N LYS A 142 -18.63 59.27 -17.17
CA LYS A 142 -20.06 59.65 -17.16
C LYS A 142 -20.68 60.20 -18.46
N THR A 143 -21.76 59.56 -18.94
CA THR A 143 -22.86 60.09 -19.79
C THR A 143 -24.09 59.21 -19.54
N ARG A 144 -25.05 59.60 -18.69
CA ARG A 144 -26.31 60.34 -18.95
C ARG A 144 -27.26 59.73 -20.03
N SER A 145 -28.41 59.25 -19.53
CA SER A 145 -29.78 59.50 -20.01
C SER A 145 -30.28 58.89 -21.33
N SER A 146 -31.28 58.00 -21.23
CA SER A 146 -32.59 58.12 -21.92
C SER A 146 -33.53 57.03 -21.37
N ILE A 147 -34.36 57.30 -20.36
CA ILE A 147 -35.83 57.38 -20.47
C ILE A 147 -36.38 56.85 -21.81
N ALA A 148 -37.09 55.73 -21.74
CA ALA A 148 -38.16 55.37 -22.66
C ALA A 148 -39.29 54.75 -21.84
N HIS A 149 -40.45 55.40 -21.93
CA HIS A 149 -41.75 55.03 -21.36
C HIS A 149 -42.34 53.78 -22.04
N SER A 150 -43.41 53.27 -21.40
CA SER A 150 -44.54 52.47 -21.96
C SER A 150 -44.34 50.95 -21.86
N ALA A 151 -45.29 50.08 -21.50
CA ALA A 151 -46.69 50.15 -21.05
C ALA A 151 -46.96 48.76 -20.40
N LEU A 152 -47.59 48.66 -19.22
CA LEU A 152 -49.02 48.38 -19.02
C LEU A 152 -49.53 47.16 -19.81
N VAL A 153 -49.68 45.99 -19.16
CA VAL A 153 -50.85 45.09 -19.31
C VAL A 153 -51.04 44.28 -18.03
N THR A 154 -52.25 44.38 -17.49
CA THR A 154 -52.83 43.65 -16.36
C THR A 154 -53.78 42.58 -16.90
N ARG A 155 -53.81 41.39 -16.30
CA ARG A 155 -54.99 40.49 -16.17
C ARG A 155 -54.60 39.36 -15.20
N VAL A 156 -55.13 39.36 -13.97
CA VAL A 156 -56.28 38.59 -13.47
C VAL A 156 -56.10 37.10 -13.67
#